data_AF-A0A1G3CEB6-F1
#
_entry.id   AF-A0A1G3CEB6-F1
#
_cell.length_a   1.000
_cell.length_b   1.000
_cell.length_c   1.000
_cell.angle_alpha   90.00
_cell.angle_beta   90.00
_cell.angle_gamma   90.00
#
_symmetry.space_group_name_H-M   'P 1'
#
loop_
_entity.id
_entity.type
_entity.pdbx_description
1 polymer ?
#
loop_
_entity_poly.entity_id
_entity_poly.type
_entity_poly.pdbx_seq_one_letter_code
_entity_poly.pdbx_strand_id
1 'polypeptide(L)' 'MGILLGKLIGLYEIVLLIRIVLSWIPHNPYNQAIRFLYKITDPVLNPVRKLIPPFKGIDFSPIIVFLALGILKQLISGMF' A
#
# COMPACT_ATOMS: atom_id res chain seq x y z
N MET A 1 15.24 15.45 -9.09
CA MET A 1 15.03 13.98 -9.08
C MET A 1 14.23 13.52 -7.86
N GLY A 2 14.67 13.82 -6.63
CA GLY A 2 13.98 13.42 -5.39
C GLY A 2 12.50 13.86 -5.29
N ILE A 3 12.16 15.07 -5.74
CA ILE A 3 10.78 15.58 -5.74
C ILE A 3 9.85 14.74 -6.64
N LEU A 4 10.31 14.33 -7.82
CA LEU A 4 9.52 13.50 -8.73
C LEU A 4 9.27 12.11 -8.15
N LEU A 5 10.30 11.51 -7.55
CA LEU A 5 10.19 10.24 -6.84
C LEU A 5 9.22 10.35 -5.66
N GLY A 6 9.29 11.42 -4.88
CA GLY A 6 8.36 11.68 -3.78
C GLY A 6 6.91 11.78 -4.24
N LYS A 7 6.64 12.42 -5.40
CA LYS A 7 5.30 12.47 -6.01
C LYS A 7 4.79 11.08 -6.42
N LEU A 8 5.65 10.24 -7.01
CA LEU A 8 5.29 8.87 -7.38
C LEU A 8 4.97 8.00 -6.15
N ILE A 9 5.76 8.14 -5.08
CA ILE A 9 5.49 7.46 -3.81
C ILE A 9 4.14 7.92 -3.25
N GLY A 10 3.86 9.24 -3.26
CA GLY A 10 2.58 9.78 -2.85
C GLY A 10 1.39 9.25 -3.65
N LEU A 11 1.54 9.05 -4.95
CA LEU A 11 0.50 8.42 -5.78
C LEU A 11 0.27 6.97 -5.36
N TYR A 12 1.33 6.22 -5.09
CA TYR A 12 1.23 4.83 -4.62
C TYR A 12 0.66 4.74 -3.20
N GLU A 13 0.94 5.69 -2.32
CA GLU A 13 0.31 5.80 -1.00
C GLU A 13 -1.23 5.94 -1.10
N ILE A 14 -1.75 6.68 -2.09
CA ILE A 14 -3.20 6.76 -2.34
C ILE A 14 -3.75 5.38 -2.72
N VAL A 15 -3.04 4.63 -3.56
CA VAL A 15 -3.41 3.26 -3.94
C VAL A 15 -3.43 2.35 -2.71
N LEU A 16 -2.43 2.45 -1.83
CA LEU A 16 -2.40 1.72 -0.56
C LEU A 16 -3.53 2.13 0.38
N LEU A 17 -3.92 3.40 0.41
CA LEU A 17 -5.05 3.87 1.21
C LEU A 17 -6.35 3.20 0.77
N ILE A 18 -6.59 3.09 -0.54
CA ILE A 18 -7.72 2.30 -1.07
C ILE A 18 -7.62 0.84 -0.62
N ARG A 19 -6.42 0.27 -0.63
CA ARG A 19 -6.17 -1.12 -0.20
C ARG A 19 -6.40 -1.34 1.29
N ILE A 20 -6.11 -0.34 2.14
CA ILE A 20 -6.43 -0.34 3.57
C ILE A 20 -7.95 -0.35 3.77
N VAL A 21 -8.68 0.55 3.11
CA VAL A 21 -10.14 0.62 3.21
C VAL A 21 -10.79 -0.68 2.76
N LEU A 22 -10.35 -1.23 1.62
CA LEU A 22 -10.84 -2.51 1.10
C LEU A 22 -10.46 -3.71 1.97
N SER A 23 -9.49 -3.60 2.88
CA SER A 23 -9.17 -4.67 3.83
C SER A 23 -10.21 -4.81 4.94
N TRP A 24 -10.98 -3.75 5.22
CA TRP A 24 -12.02 -3.73 6.26
C TRP A 24 -13.43 -3.87 5.68
N ILE A 25 -13.62 -3.49 4.42
CA ILE A 25 -14.94 -3.53 3.77
C ILE A 25 -15.04 -4.77 2.88
N PRO A 26 -16.06 -5.63 3.08
CA PRO A 26 -16.36 -6.72 2.17
C PRO A 26 -16.57 -6.21 0.74
N HIS A 27 -15.94 -6.85 -0.24
CA HIS A 27 -15.98 -6.41 -1.63
C HIS A 27 -16.00 -7.61 -2.58
N ASN A 28 -16.51 -7.39 -3.80
CA ASN A 28 -16.57 -8.44 -4.82
C ASN A 28 -15.17 -8.71 -5.42
N PRO A 29 -14.56 -9.90 -5.21
CA PRO A 29 -13.24 -10.21 -5.74
C PRO A 29 -13.20 -10.31 -7.28
N TYR A 30 -14.35 -10.46 -7.94
CA TYR A 30 -14.46 -10.54 -9.39
C TYR A 30 -14.51 -9.17 -10.09
N ASN A 31 -14.50 -8.06 -9.34
CA ASN A 31 -14.39 -6.73 -9.94
C ASN A 31 -12.98 -6.54 -10.54
N GLN A 32 -12.92 -6.12 -11.81
CA GLN A 32 -11.67 -5.91 -12.54
C GLN A 32 -10.77 -4.85 -11.89
N ALA A 33 -11.34 -3.76 -11.39
CA ALA A 33 -10.58 -2.69 -10.72
C ALA A 33 -9.95 -3.19 -9.41
N ILE A 34 -10.68 -4.03 -8.68
CA ILE A 34 -10.18 -4.66 -7.45
C ILE A 34 -9.04 -5.62 -7.79
N ARG A 35 -9.20 -6.51 -8.77
CA ARG A 35 -8.10 -7.42 -9.19
C ARG A 35 -6.87 -6.66 -9.65
N PHE A 36 -7.06 -5.56 -10.39
CA PHE A 36 -5.97 -4.70 -10.80
C PHE A 36 -5.24 -4.10 -9.60
N LEU A 37 -5.98 -3.59 -8.62
CA LEU A 37 -5.42 -3.08 -7.37
C LEU A 37 -4.56 -4.14 -6.65
N TYR A 38 -5.09 -5.35 -6.45
CA TYR A 38 -4.32 -6.45 -5.84
C TYR A 38 -3.06 -6.77 -6.66
N LYS A 39 -3.16 -6.83 -7.99
CA LYS A 39 -2.01 -7.12 -8.88
C LYS A 39 -0.88 -6.11 -8.73
N ILE A 40 -1.18 -4.83 -8.51
CA ILE A 40 -0.17 -3.78 -8.34
C ILE A 40 0.35 -3.70 -6.90
N THR A 41 -0.47 -3.97 -5.89
CA THR A 41 -0.06 -3.85 -4.48
C THR A 41 0.59 -5.12 -3.93
N ASP A 42 0.11 -6.30 -4.32
CA ASP A 42 0.52 -7.58 -3.72
C ASP A 42 2.02 -7.90 -3.83
N PRO A 43 2.74 -7.57 -4.91
CA PRO A 43 4.19 -7.77 -4.95
C PRO A 43 4.94 -7.08 -3.81
N VAL A 44 4.45 -5.92 -3.35
CA VAL A 44 5.02 -5.14 -2.24
C VAL A 44 4.48 -5.60 -0.89
N LEU A 45 3.20 -5.99 -0.84
CA LEU A 45 2.53 -6.42 0.41
C LEU A 45 2.91 -7.84 0.82
N ASN A 46 3.11 -8.76 -0.12
CA ASN A 46 3.38 -10.18 0.14
C ASN A 46 4.61 -10.42 1.03
N PRO A 47 5.76 -9.75 0.82
CA PRO A 47 6.89 -9.85 1.75
C PRO A 47 6.52 -9.45 3.19
N VAL A 48 5.72 -8.39 3.35
CA VAL A 48 5.27 -7.93 4.67
C VAL A 48 4.26 -8.91 5.28
N ARG A 49 3.35 -9.48 4.49
CA ARG A 49 2.40 -10.53 4.94
C ARG A 49 3.10 -11.79 5.44
N LYS A 50 4.31 -12.09 4.96
CA LYS A 50 5.12 -13.21 5.48
C LYS A 50 5.64 -12.93 6.90
N LEU A 51 5.90 -11.67 7.22
CA LEU A 51 6.37 -11.25 8.55
C LEU A 51 5.21 -11.04 9.51
N ILE A 52 4.13 -10.42 9.02
CA ILE A 52 2.94 -10.07 9.80
C ILE A 52 1.72 -10.61 9.04
N PRO A 53 1.32 -11.87 9.29
CA PRO A 53 0.20 -12.48 8.60
C PRO A 53 -1.13 -11.77 8.94
N PRO A 54 -2.14 -11.86 8.06
CA PRO A 54 -3.46 -11.28 8.32
C PRO A 54 -4.05 -11.81 9.62
N PHE A 55 -4.66 -10.92 10.42
CA PHE A 55 -5.30 -11.28 11.67
C PHE A 55 -6.81 -11.08 11.58
N LYS A 56 -7.58 -12.13 11.89
CA LYS A 56 -9.05 -12.17 11.78
C LYS A 56 -9.58 -11.72 10.40
N GLY A 57 -8.88 -12.10 9.33
CA GLY A 57 -9.26 -11.75 7.95
C GLY A 57 -8.93 -10.31 7.54
N ILE A 58 -8.35 -9.51 8.44
CA ILE A 58 -7.89 -8.16 8.15
C ILE A 58 -6.40 -8.19 7.81
N ASP A 59 -6.06 -7.61 6.67
CA ASP A 59 -4.69 -7.48 6.21
C ASP A 59 -4.09 -6.14 6.65
N PHE A 60 -3.15 -6.20 7.60
CA PHE A 60 -2.46 -5.02 8.13
C PHE A 60 -1.20 -4.65 7.33
N SER A 61 -0.77 -5.49 6.40
CA SER A 61 0.39 -5.21 5.55
C SER A 61 0.32 -3.89 4.77
N PRO A 62 -0.85 -3.43 4.26
CA PRO A 62 -0.93 -2.16 3.53
C PRO A 62 -0.63 -0.96 4.44
N ILE A 63 -1.03 -1.02 5.71
CA ILE A 63 -0.75 0.05 6.69
C ILE A 63 0.75 0.12 6.95
N ILE A 64 1.39 -1.03 7.16
CA ILE A 64 2.83 -1.10 7.43
C ILE A 64 3.63 -0.54 6.24
N VAL A 65 3.28 -0.94 5.02
CA VAL A 65 3.93 -0.44 3.81
C VAL A 65 3.65 1.06 3.62
N PHE A 66 2.43 1.53 3.88
CA PHE A 66 2.08 2.95 3.82
C PHE A 66 2.96 3.79 4.75
N LEU A 67 3.12 3.36 6.00
CA LEU A 67 3.98 4.07 6.97
C LEU A 67 5.46 4.03 6.56
N ALA A 68 5.96 2.88 6.11
CA ALA A 68 7.34 2.73 5.66
C ALA A 68 7.64 3.63 4.44
N LEU A 69 6.70 3.71 3.49
CA LEU A 69 6.82 4.59 2.34
C LEU A 69 6.76 6.07 2.72
N GLY A 70 5.95 6.44 3.72
CA GLY A 70 5.91 7.81 4.23
C GLY A 70 7.28 8.25 4.78
N ILE A 71 7.93 7.38 5.55
CA ILE A 71 9.29 7.62 6.06
C ILE A 71 10.28 7.70 4.90
N LEU A 72 10.25 6.73 3.98
CA LEU A 72 11.14 6.71 2.82
C LEU A 72 10.98 7.97 1.94
N LYS A 73 9.74 8.40 1.71
CA LYS A 73 9.41 9.62 0.98
C LYS A 73 10.03 10.83 1.67
N GLN A 74 9.88 10.96 2.99
CA GLN A 74 10.45 12.08 3.75
C GLN A 74 11.97 12.12 3.68
N LEU A 75 12.63 10.96 3.70
CA LEU A 75 14.08 10.86 3.55
C LEU A 75 14.55 11.25 2.14
N ILE A 76 13.81 10.84 1.10
CA ILE A 76 14.15 11.13 -0.30
C ILE A 76 13.82 12.58 -0.69
N SER A 77 12.71 13.13 -0.17
CA SER A 77 12.31 14.51 -0.43
C SER A 77 13.06 15.52 0.44
N GLY A 78 13.74 15.05 1.51
CA GLY A 78 14.58 15.90 2.36
C GLY A 78 13.78 17.04 2.98
N MET A 79 12.77 16.71 3.77
CA MET A 79 12.05 17.66 4.64
C MET A 79 11.55 18.98 3.99
N PHE A 80 11.30 19.07 2.69
CA PHE A 80 10.62 20.23 2.08
C PHE A 80 9.75 19.84 0.89
#